data_AF-A0A0Q5TUN2-F1
#
_entry.id   AF-A0A0Q5TUN2-F1
#
_cell.length_a   1.000
_cell.length_b   1.000
_cell.length_c   1.000
_cell.angle_alpha   90.00
_cell.angle_beta   90.00
_cell.angle_gamma   90.00
#
_symmetry.space_group_name_H-M   'P 1'
#
loop_
_entity.id
_entity.type
_entity.pdbx_description
1 polymer ?
#
loop_
_entity_poly.entity_id
_entity_poly.type
_entity_poly.pdbx_seq_one_letter_code
_entity_poly.pdbx_strand_id
1 'polypeptide(L)'
;MKPVPALCLTALLMLVCSMVFAQAQQGFGLIFNEADFSRIPRMPEQASGTKSLETISLTKDLLQYAPTPAAQGTIQSCVAWATAYYAYTIQYAIQHKITERAAIDAIALSAMYPYKKLRPGCEGGMDIFEIADYMKTQGNIPYAKFPVNACNGKLPASVSPIFPIRDYQAVFDYKKDPGNKGVQAILQAIAFNDLPVIVGMEVGDAFARLNASDTYYDPKKEGVRKYGHAMTVIGYDLPKKAFKILNSWGKAWGQEGAFWIRFDDFSKVAKAGIVLVLPEEVPLQSPATAGVAKVGGVFGFQYLDEKTGGFVRIAPTHAGNGVYQFAKKDWKVGQAFQLLTNNLHNGLSMCVFSVNSKGKPTLHWPREKDFGLGTGDKLPVRNFDMVIPSPETALLIEEAGSDYLCVLYSSESLMPDLQSIFNRIENGTGTIPSRIRESLSDRLMKAGTIRYEAGEMRFSGAGEHGNTVPLILKIESVK
;
A
#
# COMPACT_ATOMS: atom_id res chain seq x y z
N MET A 1 92.26 -29.68 -7.58
CA MET A 1 92.30 -28.30 -7.06
C MET A 1 90.97 -27.62 -7.39
N LYS A 2 90.43 -26.87 -6.41
CA LYS A 2 89.18 -26.07 -6.41
C LYS A 2 89.12 -25.00 -7.55
N PRO A 3 88.01 -24.25 -7.81
CA PRO A 3 86.83 -24.00 -6.95
C PRO A 3 85.43 -23.99 -7.62
N VAL A 4 84.42 -23.82 -6.75
CA VAL A 4 82.98 -23.51 -6.99
C VAL A 4 82.76 -21.98 -7.00
N PRO A 5 81.77 -21.45 -7.74
CA PRO A 5 80.62 -20.72 -7.14
C PRO A 5 79.28 -21.08 -7.85
N ALA A 6 78.16 -21.38 -7.18
CA ALA A 6 77.22 -20.54 -6.41
C ALA A 6 76.27 -19.65 -7.25
N LEU A 7 74.97 -19.78 -6.95
CA LEU A 7 73.81 -18.93 -7.26
C LEU A 7 73.17 -18.98 -8.68
N CYS A 8 71.96 -19.56 -8.76
CA CYS A 8 70.72 -18.81 -8.99
C CYS A 8 69.50 -19.76 -8.94
N LEU A 9 68.98 -19.95 -7.73
CA LEU A 9 67.69 -20.59 -7.47
C LEU A 9 66.76 -19.51 -6.90
N THR A 10 66.00 -18.81 -7.75
CA THR A 10 64.79 -18.05 -7.36
C THR A 10 64.15 -17.39 -8.58
N ALA A 11 63.14 -18.03 -9.18
CA ALA A 11 62.10 -17.35 -9.96
C ALA A 11 60.92 -18.32 -10.21
N LEU A 12 60.33 -18.86 -9.14
CA LEU A 12 58.99 -19.45 -9.20
C LEU A 12 58.18 -18.90 -8.02
N LEU A 13 57.95 -17.58 -8.05
CA LEU A 13 57.08 -16.90 -7.08
C LEU A 13 55.78 -16.50 -7.77
N MET A 14 54.73 -17.24 -7.44
CA MET A 14 53.35 -16.79 -7.33
C MET A 14 52.80 -15.85 -8.41
N LEU A 15 52.30 -16.44 -9.51
CA LEU A 15 51.17 -15.85 -10.22
C LEU A 15 49.86 -16.34 -9.58
N VAL A 16 49.66 -16.03 -8.29
CA VAL A 16 48.31 -16.06 -7.71
C VAL A 16 47.62 -14.85 -8.30
N CYS A 17 46.82 -15.08 -9.34
CA CYS A 17 45.96 -14.08 -9.93
C CYS A 17 44.97 -13.67 -8.82
N SER A 18 45.30 -12.59 -8.12
CA SER A 18 44.37 -11.86 -7.27
C SER A 18 43.26 -11.37 -8.18
N MET A 19 42.19 -12.17 -8.33
CA MET A 19 40.91 -11.65 -8.76
C MET A 19 40.42 -10.72 -7.65
N VAL A 20 40.95 -9.50 -7.65
CA VAL A 20 40.30 -8.38 -7.00
C VAL A 20 39.00 -8.21 -7.79
N PHE A 21 37.92 -8.80 -7.28
CA PHE A 21 36.58 -8.40 -7.69
C PHE A 21 36.45 -6.92 -7.34
N ALA A 22 36.80 -6.06 -8.29
CA ALA A 22 36.41 -4.66 -8.23
C ALA A 22 34.89 -4.67 -8.09
N GLN A 23 34.38 -4.32 -6.90
CA GLN A 23 32.95 -4.12 -6.72
C GLN A 23 32.58 -3.01 -7.69
N ALA A 24 31.89 -3.37 -8.78
CA ALA A 24 31.37 -2.42 -9.74
C ALA A 24 30.59 -1.35 -8.96
N GLN A 25 30.89 -0.08 -9.21
CA GLN A 25 30.26 1.04 -8.53
C GLN A 25 28.73 0.91 -8.69
N GLN A 26 28.04 0.72 -7.58
CA GLN A 26 26.59 0.50 -7.59
C GLN A 26 25.86 1.84 -7.77
N GLY A 27 24.77 1.83 -8.53
CA GLY A 27 23.98 3.03 -8.81
C GLY A 27 23.09 3.44 -7.64
N PHE A 28 23.06 4.74 -7.37
CA PHE A 28 21.99 5.43 -6.62
C PHE A 28 21.06 6.12 -7.61
N GLY A 29 19.88 6.59 -7.19
CA GLY A 29 18.98 7.24 -8.16
C GLY A 29 17.67 7.76 -7.61
N LEU A 30 17.47 7.81 -6.29
CA LEU A 30 16.30 8.46 -5.75
C LEU A 30 16.55 9.98 -5.72
N ILE A 31 15.61 10.72 -6.28
CA ILE A 31 15.50 12.16 -6.14
C ILE A 31 14.27 12.42 -5.30
N PHE A 32 14.41 12.99 -4.10
CA PHE A 32 13.26 13.21 -3.24
C PHE A 32 12.68 14.62 -3.46
N ASN A 33 11.51 14.72 -4.09
CA ASN A 33 10.73 15.95 -4.18
C ASN A 33 9.57 15.92 -3.18
N GLU A 34 9.76 16.64 -2.08
CA GLU A 34 8.77 16.77 -1.02
C GLU A 34 7.43 17.35 -1.48
N ALA A 35 7.45 18.36 -2.35
CA ALA A 35 6.22 19.01 -2.79
C ALA A 35 5.35 18.04 -3.61
N ASP A 36 5.98 17.16 -4.39
CA ASP A 36 5.28 16.16 -5.16
C ASP A 36 4.85 14.97 -4.30
N PHE A 37 5.74 14.46 -3.43
CA PHE A 37 5.40 13.39 -2.49
C PHE A 37 4.21 13.77 -1.60
N SER A 38 4.17 15.02 -1.17
CA SER A 38 3.11 15.51 -0.31
C SER A 38 1.72 15.35 -0.94
N ARG A 39 1.59 15.32 -2.27
CA ARG A 39 0.31 15.18 -3.01
C ARG A 39 -0.23 13.77 -3.07
N ILE A 40 0.54 12.77 -2.65
CA ILE A 40 0.13 11.38 -2.69
C ILE A 40 -0.91 11.14 -1.57
N PRO A 41 -2.10 10.59 -1.89
CA PRO A 41 -3.08 10.24 -0.87
C PRO A 41 -2.50 9.30 0.18
N ARG A 42 -2.80 9.58 1.45
CA ARG A 42 -2.27 8.78 2.56
C ARG A 42 -3.00 7.43 2.64
N MET A 43 -2.25 6.37 2.93
CA MET A 43 -2.80 5.06 3.27
C MET A 43 -3.75 5.23 4.46
N PRO A 44 -4.98 4.70 4.40
CA PRO A 44 -5.93 4.82 5.51
C PRO A 44 -5.37 4.18 6.78
N GLU A 45 -5.70 4.74 7.94
CA GLU A 45 -5.34 4.15 9.23
C GLU A 45 -6.25 2.96 9.52
N GLN A 46 -5.65 1.83 9.88
CA GLN A 46 -6.39 0.61 10.20
C GLN A 46 -6.98 0.70 11.62
N ALA A 47 -8.19 0.16 11.79
CA ALA A 47 -8.84 0.04 13.09
C ALA A 47 -7.98 -0.73 14.10
N SER A 48 -7.39 -0.04 15.09
CA SER A 48 -6.64 -0.65 16.18
C SER A 48 -7.53 -1.26 17.28
N GLY A 49 -8.86 -1.16 17.16
CA GLY A 49 -9.84 -1.42 18.24
C GLY A 49 -9.80 -2.82 18.90
N THR A 50 -9.13 -3.80 18.30
CA THR A 50 -8.69 -5.06 18.94
C THR A 50 -7.27 -5.49 18.55
N LYS A 51 -6.61 -4.69 17.70
CA LYS A 51 -5.32 -4.95 17.08
C LYS A 51 -4.41 -3.73 17.25
N SER A 52 -4.06 -3.40 18.48
CA SER A 52 -3.00 -2.41 18.75
C SER A 52 -1.65 -2.96 18.28
N LEU A 53 -0.64 -2.11 18.10
CA LEU A 53 0.75 -2.58 17.89
C LEU A 53 1.24 -3.49 19.04
N GLU A 54 0.52 -3.58 20.15
CA GLU A 54 0.80 -4.50 21.26
C GLU A 54 0.43 -5.96 20.93
N THR A 55 -0.38 -6.19 19.88
CA THR A 55 -0.91 -7.51 19.50
C THR A 55 -0.34 -8.06 18.19
N ILE A 56 0.63 -7.36 17.58
CA ILE A 56 1.28 -7.85 16.35
C ILE A 56 2.27 -8.98 16.66
N SER A 57 2.50 -9.85 15.68
CA SER A 57 3.56 -10.88 15.75
C SER A 57 4.91 -10.24 16.07
N LEU A 58 5.73 -10.88 16.90
CA LEU A 58 7.07 -10.39 17.28
C LEU A 58 7.99 -10.19 16.08
N THR A 59 7.80 -10.98 15.03
CA THR A 59 8.57 -10.92 13.79
C THR A 59 7.66 -11.13 12.60
N LYS A 60 7.94 -10.44 11.49
CA LYS A 60 7.35 -10.72 10.18
C LYS A 60 8.46 -10.69 9.13
N ASP A 61 8.50 -11.67 8.24
CA ASP A 61 9.45 -11.72 7.13
C ASP A 61 8.74 -12.16 5.84
N LEU A 62 8.71 -11.27 4.86
CA LEU A 62 8.12 -11.48 3.54
C LEU A 62 9.15 -12.00 2.53
N LEU A 63 10.40 -12.29 2.92
CA LEU A 63 11.47 -12.75 2.02
C LEU A 63 11.09 -14.03 1.24
N GLN A 64 10.26 -14.90 1.82
CA GLN A 64 9.76 -16.10 1.15
C GLN A 64 8.91 -15.81 -0.10
N TYR A 65 8.36 -14.60 -0.20
CA TYR A 65 7.54 -14.13 -1.33
C TYR A 65 8.35 -13.24 -2.30
N ALA A 66 9.61 -12.95 -1.99
CA ALA A 66 10.43 -12.06 -2.80
C ALA A 66 11.09 -12.79 -3.97
N PRO A 67 11.27 -12.14 -5.13
CA PRO A 67 12.11 -12.68 -6.20
C PRO A 67 13.59 -12.70 -5.76
N THR A 68 14.40 -13.44 -6.49
CA THR A 68 15.85 -13.52 -6.30
C THR A 68 16.46 -12.12 -6.37
N PRO A 69 17.24 -11.69 -5.35
CA PRO A 69 17.81 -10.36 -5.34
C PRO A 69 18.70 -10.11 -6.56
N ALA A 70 18.30 -9.12 -7.36
CA ALA A 70 18.93 -8.76 -8.62
C ALA A 70 19.75 -7.47 -8.48
N ALA A 71 20.69 -7.28 -9.41
CA ALA A 71 21.59 -6.14 -9.42
C ALA A 71 21.20 -5.12 -10.48
N GLN A 72 21.00 -3.88 -10.07
CA GLN A 72 20.72 -2.74 -10.96
C GLN A 72 21.97 -2.27 -11.73
N GLY A 73 23.17 -2.65 -11.27
CA GLY A 73 24.43 -2.17 -11.80
C GLY A 73 24.64 -0.68 -11.53
N THR A 74 25.23 0.03 -12.50
CA THR A 74 25.53 1.46 -12.41
C THR A 74 24.33 2.37 -12.75
N ILE A 75 23.23 1.80 -13.27
CA ILE A 75 22.05 2.55 -13.72
C ILE A 75 21.33 3.14 -12.50
N GLN A 76 20.92 4.41 -12.57
CA GLN A 76 20.26 5.15 -11.50
C GLN A 76 18.77 4.76 -11.32
N SER A 77 18.51 3.47 -11.15
CA SER A 77 17.18 2.85 -11.31
C SER A 77 16.61 2.24 -10.02
N CYS A 78 17.21 2.50 -8.86
CA CYS A 78 16.83 1.92 -7.56
C CYS A 78 15.31 2.00 -7.26
N VAL A 79 14.66 3.12 -7.59
CA VAL A 79 13.20 3.29 -7.44
C VAL A 79 12.42 2.26 -8.27
N ALA A 80 12.85 2.00 -9.50
CA ALA A 80 12.18 1.03 -10.36
C ALA A 80 12.34 -0.40 -9.85
N TRP A 81 13.49 -0.73 -9.25
CA TRP A 81 13.70 -2.03 -8.61
C TRP A 81 12.87 -2.19 -7.34
N ALA A 82 12.90 -1.21 -6.45
CA ALA A 82 12.13 -1.24 -5.21
C ALA A 82 10.62 -1.37 -5.48
N THR A 83 10.12 -0.67 -6.50
CA THR A 83 8.71 -0.63 -6.84
C THR A 83 8.27 -1.82 -7.69
N ALA A 84 8.81 -1.96 -8.91
CA ALA A 84 8.32 -2.95 -9.86
C ALA A 84 8.86 -4.37 -9.59
N TYR A 85 10.16 -4.49 -9.35
CA TYR A 85 10.77 -5.82 -9.20
C TYR A 85 10.47 -6.41 -7.82
N TYR A 86 10.59 -5.64 -6.73
CA TYR A 86 10.39 -6.16 -5.38
C TYR A 86 8.96 -5.99 -4.87
N ALA A 87 8.48 -4.77 -4.60
CA ALA A 87 7.22 -4.57 -3.89
C ALA A 87 6.02 -5.18 -4.64
N TYR A 88 5.91 -4.95 -5.95
CA TYR A 88 4.84 -5.56 -6.75
C TYR A 88 4.90 -7.09 -6.67
N THR A 89 6.07 -7.68 -6.96
CA THR A 89 6.22 -9.15 -7.02
C THR A 89 5.93 -9.81 -5.68
N ILE A 90 6.41 -9.23 -4.58
CA ILE A 90 6.15 -9.72 -3.21
C ILE A 90 4.65 -9.69 -2.93
N GLN A 91 3.99 -8.57 -3.19
CA GLN A 91 2.56 -8.43 -2.92
C GLN A 91 1.73 -9.36 -3.81
N TYR A 92 2.11 -9.53 -5.07
CA TYR A 92 1.50 -10.50 -5.97
C TYR A 92 1.65 -11.94 -5.44
N ALA A 93 2.87 -12.34 -5.09
CA ALA A 93 3.16 -13.67 -4.57
C ALA A 93 2.36 -13.96 -3.29
N ILE A 94 2.17 -12.97 -2.40
CA ILE A 94 1.32 -13.07 -1.21
C ILE A 94 -0.16 -13.30 -1.60
N GLN A 95 -0.70 -12.50 -2.52
CA GLN A 95 -2.10 -12.62 -2.98
C GLN A 95 -2.40 -14.00 -3.58
N HIS A 96 -1.43 -14.57 -4.30
CA HIS A 96 -1.54 -15.86 -4.97
C HIS A 96 -0.95 -17.02 -4.19
N LYS A 97 -0.47 -16.79 -2.96
CA LYS A 97 0.13 -17.80 -2.08
C LYS A 97 1.30 -18.56 -2.73
N ILE A 98 2.13 -17.86 -3.49
CA ILE A 98 3.30 -18.41 -4.19
C ILE A 98 4.54 -18.23 -3.32
N THR A 99 5.19 -19.33 -2.94
CA THR A 99 6.43 -19.30 -2.13
C THR A 99 7.61 -19.98 -2.84
N GLU A 100 7.37 -20.63 -3.97
CA GLU A 100 8.41 -21.29 -4.77
C GLU A 100 9.20 -20.24 -5.55
N ARG A 101 10.52 -20.21 -5.37
CA ARG A 101 11.38 -19.11 -5.85
C ARG A 101 11.39 -19.00 -7.37
N ALA A 102 11.44 -20.10 -8.11
CA ALA A 102 11.46 -20.06 -9.57
C ALA A 102 10.13 -19.53 -10.13
N ALA A 103 9.00 -19.89 -9.53
CA ALA A 103 7.69 -19.34 -9.85
C ALA A 103 7.62 -17.83 -9.55
N ILE A 104 8.17 -17.38 -8.41
CA ILE A 104 8.25 -15.95 -8.07
C ILE A 104 9.13 -15.20 -9.09
N ASP A 105 10.28 -15.75 -9.46
CA ASP A 105 11.18 -15.15 -10.44
C ASP A 105 10.52 -15.05 -11.83
N ALA A 106 9.69 -16.03 -12.20
CA ALA A 106 8.96 -16.04 -13.46
C ALA A 106 7.86 -14.96 -13.55
N ILE A 107 7.30 -14.52 -12.42
CA ILE A 107 6.27 -13.48 -12.34
C ILE A 107 6.83 -12.09 -12.03
N ALA A 108 8.13 -11.98 -11.72
CA ALA A 108 8.74 -10.71 -11.38
C ALA A 108 8.60 -9.70 -12.52
N LEU A 109 8.30 -8.43 -12.21
CA LEU A 109 8.15 -7.39 -13.23
C LEU A 109 9.47 -6.67 -13.55
N SER A 110 9.58 -6.16 -14.77
CA SER A 110 10.76 -5.43 -15.23
C SER A 110 10.89 -4.09 -14.50
N ALA A 111 12.00 -3.89 -13.80
CA ALA A 111 12.39 -2.55 -13.34
C ALA A 111 12.77 -1.63 -14.52
N MET A 112 13.38 -2.18 -15.57
CA MET A 112 13.96 -1.37 -16.65
C MET A 112 12.93 -0.88 -17.67
N TYR A 113 11.82 -1.58 -17.87
CA TYR A 113 10.82 -1.18 -18.86
C TYR A 113 10.17 0.17 -18.53
N PRO A 114 9.56 0.38 -17.33
CA PRO A 114 9.02 1.68 -16.95
C PRO A 114 10.14 2.72 -16.80
N TYR A 115 11.32 2.34 -16.32
CA TYR A 115 12.47 3.22 -16.22
C TYR A 115 12.88 3.77 -17.60
N LYS A 116 13.05 2.93 -18.61
CA LYS A 116 13.38 3.32 -19.99
C LYS A 116 12.31 4.24 -20.61
N LYS A 117 11.04 4.03 -20.27
CA LYS A 117 9.93 4.88 -20.74
C LYS A 117 10.00 6.29 -20.15
N LEU A 118 10.35 6.40 -18.88
CA LEU A 118 10.48 7.68 -18.17
C LEU A 118 11.85 8.34 -18.35
N ARG A 119 12.89 7.55 -18.65
CA ARG A 119 14.27 7.96 -18.88
C ARG A 119 14.78 7.26 -20.16
N PRO A 120 14.46 7.78 -21.36
CA PRO A 120 14.83 7.14 -22.63
C PRO A 120 16.32 6.91 -22.83
N GLY A 121 17.18 7.73 -22.21
CA GLY A 121 18.64 7.56 -22.21
C GLY A 121 19.17 6.51 -21.22
N CYS A 122 18.33 5.98 -20.33
CA CYS A 122 18.75 5.18 -19.17
C CYS A 122 19.67 5.94 -18.19
N GLU A 123 19.44 7.24 -18.07
CA GLU A 123 20.22 8.15 -17.26
C GLU A 123 19.31 8.98 -16.34
N GLY A 124 19.85 9.35 -15.18
CA GLY A 124 19.16 10.18 -14.20
C GLY A 124 18.32 9.39 -13.20
N GLY A 125 18.18 9.98 -12.01
CA GLY A 125 17.31 9.47 -10.96
C GLY A 125 15.84 9.81 -11.18
N MET A 126 15.02 9.45 -10.20
CA MET A 126 13.56 9.65 -10.20
C MET A 126 13.02 9.76 -8.78
N ASP A 127 11.84 10.36 -8.66
CA ASP A 127 11.07 10.37 -7.42
C ASP A 127 10.50 8.99 -7.09
N ILE A 128 10.31 8.72 -5.80
CA ILE A 128 9.90 7.43 -5.23
C ILE A 128 8.59 6.90 -5.84
N PHE A 129 7.71 7.81 -6.29
CA PHE A 129 6.40 7.46 -6.81
C PHE A 129 6.34 7.38 -8.34
N GLU A 130 7.31 7.90 -9.10
CA GLU A 130 7.23 8.01 -10.57
C GLU A 130 6.95 6.65 -11.24
N ILE A 131 7.58 5.59 -10.75
CA ILE A 131 7.37 4.23 -11.28
C ILE A 131 5.99 3.69 -10.92
N ALA A 132 5.51 3.96 -9.70
CA ALA A 132 4.17 3.55 -9.29
C ALA A 132 3.10 4.27 -10.13
N ASP A 133 3.28 5.56 -10.40
CA ASP A 133 2.39 6.35 -11.25
C ASP A 133 2.36 5.87 -12.69
N TYR A 134 3.52 5.54 -13.26
CA TYR A 134 3.59 4.90 -14.57
C TYR A 134 2.87 3.55 -14.57
N MET A 135 3.11 2.70 -13.56
CA MET A 135 2.46 1.39 -13.45
C MET A 135 0.95 1.48 -13.25
N LYS A 136 0.45 2.57 -12.64
CA LYS A 136 -0.99 2.83 -12.49
C LYS A 136 -1.65 3.13 -13.83
N THR A 137 -0.96 3.86 -14.70
CA THR A 137 -1.53 4.36 -15.97
C THR A 137 -1.24 3.46 -17.17
N GLN A 138 -0.04 2.85 -17.22
CA GLN A 138 0.46 2.09 -18.38
C GLN A 138 0.74 0.62 -18.04
N GLY A 139 0.80 0.28 -16.75
CA GLY A 139 1.24 -1.04 -16.29
C GLY A 139 2.68 -1.36 -16.64
N ASN A 140 3.04 -2.63 -16.51
CA ASN A 140 4.41 -3.11 -16.72
C ASN A 140 4.42 -4.56 -17.24
N ILE A 141 5.60 -5.06 -17.62
CA ILE A 141 5.81 -6.37 -18.25
C ILE A 141 6.70 -7.27 -17.39
N PRO A 142 6.69 -8.61 -17.62
CA PRO A 142 7.63 -9.51 -16.96
C PRO A 142 9.09 -9.10 -17.15
N TYR A 143 9.89 -9.27 -16.10
CA TYR A 143 11.33 -8.99 -16.08
C TYR A 143 12.08 -9.67 -17.22
N ALA A 144 11.73 -10.93 -17.52
CA ALA A 144 12.33 -11.71 -18.60
C ALA A 144 12.21 -11.05 -20.00
N LYS A 145 11.23 -10.17 -20.21
CA LYS A 145 11.04 -9.47 -21.49
C LYS A 145 11.90 -8.22 -21.64
N PHE A 146 12.34 -7.64 -20.53
CA PHE A 146 13.20 -6.45 -20.54
C PHE A 146 14.07 -6.42 -19.27
N PRO A 147 15.13 -7.26 -19.22
CA PRO A 147 16.03 -7.36 -18.07
C PRO A 147 16.98 -6.16 -17.93
N VAL A 148 17.80 -6.13 -16.88
CA VAL A 148 18.69 -5.00 -16.54
C VAL A 148 19.60 -4.56 -17.69
N ASN A 149 20.22 -5.53 -18.36
CA ASN A 149 21.14 -5.32 -19.47
C ASN A 149 20.45 -4.83 -20.75
N ALA A 150 19.11 -4.83 -20.81
CA ALA A 150 18.35 -4.39 -21.98
C ALA A 150 18.15 -2.87 -22.05
N CYS A 151 18.49 -2.09 -21.00
CA CYS A 151 18.20 -0.66 -20.97
C CYS A 151 18.84 0.12 -22.14
N ASN A 152 20.06 -0.24 -22.51
CA ASN A 152 20.77 0.37 -23.66
C ASN A 152 20.22 -0.10 -25.02
N GLY A 153 19.35 -1.12 -25.03
CA GLY A 153 18.67 -1.62 -26.21
C GLY A 153 17.39 -0.86 -26.55
N LYS A 154 16.72 -1.35 -27.59
CA LYS A 154 15.40 -0.86 -28.00
C LYS A 154 14.31 -1.47 -27.12
N LEU A 155 13.26 -0.69 -26.85
CA LEU A 155 12.04 -1.22 -26.24
C LEU A 155 11.42 -2.31 -27.15
N PRO A 156 10.77 -3.34 -26.56
CA PRO A 156 10.04 -4.33 -27.34
C PRO A 156 8.95 -3.68 -28.20
N ALA A 157 8.80 -4.15 -29.45
CA ALA A 157 7.81 -3.61 -30.39
C ALA A 157 6.36 -3.89 -29.97
N SER A 158 6.12 -5.03 -29.31
CA SER A 158 4.84 -5.37 -28.69
C SER A 158 5.05 -5.88 -27.28
N VAL A 159 4.10 -5.56 -26.39
CA VAL A 159 4.17 -5.88 -24.96
C VAL A 159 2.85 -6.50 -24.51
N SER A 160 2.91 -7.76 -24.12
CA SER A 160 1.80 -8.51 -23.51
C SER A 160 2.36 -9.72 -22.78
N PRO A 161 1.88 -10.11 -21.59
CA PRO A 161 0.86 -9.42 -20.79
C PRO A 161 1.37 -8.11 -20.19
N ILE A 162 0.45 -7.19 -19.89
CA ILE A 162 0.69 -5.93 -19.17
C ILE A 162 0.00 -6.00 -17.81
N PHE A 163 0.72 -5.56 -16.78
CA PHE A 163 0.34 -5.68 -15.38
C PHE A 163 0.25 -4.29 -14.72
N PRO A 164 -0.96 -3.71 -14.64
CA PRO A 164 -1.18 -2.44 -13.95
C PRO A 164 -1.34 -2.62 -12.44
N ILE A 165 -1.11 -1.54 -11.70
CA ILE A 165 -1.57 -1.38 -10.31
C ILE A 165 -2.89 -0.59 -10.30
N ARG A 166 -3.68 -0.72 -9.24
CA ARG A 166 -4.89 0.09 -9.05
C ARG A 166 -4.55 1.49 -8.53
N ASP A 167 -3.63 1.56 -7.58
CA ASP A 167 -3.17 2.81 -6.99
C ASP A 167 -1.85 2.64 -6.23
N TYR A 168 -1.35 3.73 -5.67
CA TYR A 168 -0.29 3.75 -4.67
C TYR A 168 -0.63 4.78 -3.58
N GLN A 169 -0.13 4.56 -2.37
CA GLN A 169 -0.49 5.37 -1.21
C GLN A 169 0.73 5.69 -0.36
N ALA A 170 0.76 6.90 0.22
CA ALA A 170 1.80 7.31 1.15
C ALA A 170 1.60 6.63 2.50
N VAL A 171 2.65 5.98 3.02
CA VAL A 171 2.70 5.39 4.36
C VAL A 171 3.17 6.43 5.37
N PHE A 172 4.25 7.14 5.05
CA PHE A 172 4.79 8.22 5.87
C PHE A 172 5.55 9.25 5.04
N ASP A 173 5.57 10.49 5.55
CA ASP A 173 6.39 11.61 5.12
C ASP A 173 7.21 12.08 6.32
N TYR A 174 8.54 12.01 6.26
CA TYR A 174 9.40 12.31 7.42
C TYR A 174 9.17 13.69 8.07
N LYS A 175 8.67 14.68 7.32
CA LYS A 175 8.39 16.01 7.86
C LYS A 175 7.05 16.07 8.60
N LYS A 176 6.04 15.35 8.10
CA LYS A 176 4.71 15.29 8.72
C LYS A 176 4.61 14.23 9.81
N ASP A 177 5.51 13.24 9.74
CA ASP A 177 5.56 12.06 10.60
C ASP A 177 6.90 11.97 11.34
N PRO A 178 7.26 12.98 12.16
CA PRO A 178 8.56 13.00 12.84
C PRO A 178 8.70 11.87 13.87
N GLY A 179 9.95 11.54 14.20
CA GLY A 179 10.28 10.52 15.19
C GLY A 179 9.93 9.11 14.72
N ASN A 180 9.17 8.38 15.53
CA ASN A 180 8.84 6.96 15.27
C ASN A 180 7.51 6.76 14.53
N LYS A 181 6.83 7.83 14.10
CA LYS A 181 5.56 7.72 13.37
C LYS A 181 5.70 6.95 12.05
N GLY A 182 6.78 7.19 11.29
CA GLY A 182 7.08 6.40 10.09
C GLY A 182 7.31 4.91 10.37
N VAL A 183 8.02 4.60 11.47
CA VAL A 183 8.21 3.21 11.93
C VAL A 183 6.87 2.56 12.26
N GLN A 184 6.01 3.23 13.03
CA GLN A 184 4.69 2.73 13.39
C GLN A 184 3.82 2.48 12.15
N ALA A 185 3.81 3.40 11.18
CA ALA A 185 3.05 3.25 9.95
C ALA A 185 3.52 2.05 9.10
N ILE A 186 4.84 1.83 9.00
CA ILE A 186 5.40 0.66 8.31
C ILE A 186 5.07 -0.63 9.04
N LEU A 187 5.16 -0.65 10.39
CA LEU A 187 4.77 -1.81 11.19
C LEU A 187 3.30 -2.16 10.95
N GLN A 188 2.39 -1.18 10.91
CA GLN A 188 0.98 -1.41 10.60
C GLN A 188 0.78 -1.98 9.18
N ALA A 189 1.47 -1.41 8.18
CA ALA A 189 1.39 -1.88 6.80
C ALA A 189 1.84 -3.35 6.66
N ILE A 190 2.95 -3.73 7.29
CA ILE A 190 3.49 -5.08 7.18
C ILE A 190 2.75 -6.06 8.10
N ALA A 191 2.53 -5.71 9.37
CA ALA A 191 2.00 -6.65 10.37
C ALA A 191 0.54 -7.05 10.11
N PHE A 192 -0.28 -6.10 9.66
CA PHE A 192 -1.71 -6.32 9.51
C PHE A 192 -2.14 -6.60 8.07
N ASN A 193 -1.37 -6.15 7.09
CA ASN A 193 -1.78 -6.17 5.68
C ASN A 193 -0.77 -6.88 4.76
N ASP A 194 0.35 -7.35 5.30
CA ASP A 194 1.41 -8.01 4.52
C ASP A 194 1.91 -7.15 3.33
N LEU A 195 1.88 -5.83 3.51
CA LEU A 195 2.28 -4.87 2.47
C LEU A 195 3.78 -4.57 2.55
N PRO A 196 4.58 -4.96 1.53
CA PRO A 196 5.95 -4.45 1.42
C PRO A 196 5.94 -2.94 1.20
N VAL A 197 6.81 -2.21 1.89
CA VAL A 197 6.85 -0.74 1.81
C VAL A 197 8.05 -0.30 1.00
N ILE A 198 7.82 0.39 -0.12
CA ILE A 198 8.88 1.07 -0.87
C ILE A 198 9.33 2.26 -0.04
N VAL A 199 10.60 2.35 0.30
CA VAL A 199 11.15 3.43 1.12
C VAL A 199 12.25 4.18 0.40
N GLY A 200 12.22 5.49 0.54
CA GLY A 200 13.29 6.39 0.12
C GLY A 200 14.15 6.76 1.32
N MET A 201 15.45 6.52 1.24
CA MET A 201 16.40 6.75 2.32
C MET A 201 17.58 7.58 1.83
N GLU A 202 18.07 8.45 2.71
CA GLU A 202 19.36 9.10 2.56
C GLU A 202 20.45 8.18 3.13
N VAL A 203 21.27 7.61 2.25
CA VAL A 203 22.31 6.63 2.61
C VAL A 203 23.71 7.20 2.37
N GLY A 204 24.70 6.58 3.02
CA GLY A 204 26.09 7.03 2.98
C GLY A 204 27.08 6.02 2.45
N ASP A 205 28.36 6.38 2.42
CA ASP A 205 29.43 5.48 1.99
C ASP A 205 29.50 4.18 2.81
N ALA A 206 29.17 4.23 4.11
CA ALA A 206 29.06 3.05 4.97
C ALA A 206 27.99 2.06 4.48
N PHE A 207 26.92 2.54 3.84
CA PHE A 207 25.90 1.68 3.23
C PHE A 207 26.50 0.90 2.06
N ALA A 208 27.28 1.55 1.19
CA ALA A 208 27.90 0.92 0.03
C ALA A 208 28.80 -0.28 0.41
N ARG A 209 29.41 -0.25 1.61
CA ARG A 209 30.34 -1.26 2.11
C ARG A 209 29.70 -2.36 2.96
N LEU A 210 28.39 -2.34 3.18
CA LEU A 210 27.71 -3.39 3.93
C LEU A 210 27.94 -4.76 3.31
N ASN A 211 28.21 -5.74 4.17
CA ASN A 211 28.47 -7.13 3.78
C ASN A 211 27.75 -8.10 4.72
N ALA A 212 27.87 -9.40 4.44
CA ALA A 212 27.14 -10.45 5.16
C ALA A 212 27.47 -10.55 6.66
N SER A 213 28.63 -10.02 7.10
CA SER A 213 29.02 -10.03 8.51
C SER A 213 28.42 -8.88 9.33
N ASP A 214 27.93 -7.83 8.66
CA ASP A 214 27.32 -6.70 9.34
C ASP A 214 25.95 -7.08 9.89
N THR A 215 25.75 -6.89 11.20
CA THR A 215 24.44 -7.16 11.82
C THR A 215 23.41 -6.09 11.45
N TYR A 216 23.83 -4.82 11.40
CA TYR A 216 22.96 -3.68 11.10
C TYR A 216 23.70 -2.65 10.25
N TYR A 217 22.96 -1.95 9.39
CA TYR A 217 23.39 -0.67 8.86
C TYR A 217 23.36 0.39 9.95
N ASP A 218 24.50 1.05 10.16
CA ASP A 218 24.65 2.18 11.08
C ASP A 218 24.96 3.46 10.30
N PRO A 219 23.98 4.37 10.14
CA PRO A 219 24.15 5.58 9.34
C PRO A 219 25.07 6.62 10.01
N LYS A 220 25.48 6.42 11.27
CA LYS A 220 26.38 7.33 11.98
C LYS A 220 27.85 7.06 11.66
N LYS A 221 28.17 5.92 11.06
CA LYS A 221 29.54 5.59 10.69
C LYS A 221 29.98 6.49 9.53
N GLU A 222 30.99 7.33 9.81
CA GLU A 222 31.76 8.19 8.90
C GLU A 222 31.17 9.53 8.47
N GLY A 223 32.01 10.41 7.90
CA GLY A 223 31.64 11.72 7.34
C GLY A 223 31.10 11.56 5.92
N VAL A 224 29.77 11.65 5.79
CA VAL A 224 29.01 10.99 4.72
C VAL A 224 28.77 11.86 3.49
N ARG A 225 29.22 11.43 2.30
CA ARG A 225 28.51 11.81 1.06
C ARG A 225 27.14 11.17 1.08
N LYS A 226 26.11 11.99 0.95
CA LYS A 226 24.71 11.57 1.05
C LYS A 226 24.16 11.25 -0.33
N TYR A 227 23.51 10.10 -0.44
CA TYR A 227 22.88 9.62 -1.65
C TYR A 227 21.41 9.31 -1.38
N GLY A 228 20.54 9.62 -2.34
CA GLY A 228 19.17 9.13 -2.34
C GLY A 228 19.15 7.69 -2.87
N HIS A 229 18.60 6.77 -2.08
CA HIS A 229 18.39 5.38 -2.49
C HIS A 229 16.99 4.88 -2.15
N ALA A 230 16.39 4.12 -3.05
CA ALA A 230 15.09 3.51 -2.85
C ALA A 230 15.19 2.00 -2.75
N MET A 231 14.49 1.43 -1.78
CA MET A 231 14.55 0.01 -1.40
C MET A 231 13.18 -0.46 -0.91
N THR A 232 13.03 -1.74 -0.58
CA THR A 232 11.75 -2.29 -0.11
C THR A 232 11.90 -2.88 1.28
N VAL A 233 11.16 -2.36 2.26
CA VAL A 233 11.00 -2.98 3.58
C VAL A 233 10.12 -4.21 3.43
N ILE A 234 10.63 -5.35 3.85
CA ILE A 234 9.98 -6.66 3.69
C ILE A 234 9.72 -7.37 5.02
N GLY A 235 10.03 -6.73 6.14
CA GLY A 235 9.86 -7.38 7.42
C GLY A 235 10.37 -6.54 8.57
N TYR A 236 10.08 -7.03 9.77
CA TYR A 236 10.54 -6.45 11.02
C TYR A 236 10.81 -7.54 12.05
N ASP A 237 11.59 -7.17 13.05
CA ASP A 237 11.86 -7.97 14.24
C ASP A 237 11.83 -7.04 15.45
N LEU A 238 10.79 -7.19 16.29
CA LEU A 238 10.59 -6.33 17.47
C LEU A 238 11.67 -6.54 18.54
N PRO A 239 12.12 -7.77 18.85
CA PRO A 239 13.28 -7.97 19.72
C PRO A 239 14.54 -7.23 19.24
N LYS A 240 14.84 -7.25 17.93
CA LYS A 240 15.95 -6.49 17.33
C LYS A 240 15.66 -5.00 17.22
N LYS A 241 14.39 -4.59 17.33
CA LYS A 241 13.87 -3.26 17.02
C LYS A 241 14.34 -2.79 15.64
N ALA A 242 14.20 -3.65 14.63
CA ALA A 242 14.79 -3.42 13.31
C ALA A 242 13.88 -3.83 12.16
N PHE A 243 14.03 -3.14 11.04
CA PHE A 243 13.46 -3.50 9.75
C PHE A 243 14.44 -4.34 8.93
N LYS A 244 13.91 -5.30 8.17
CA LYS A 244 14.61 -6.03 7.12
C LYS A 244 14.26 -5.40 5.78
N ILE A 245 15.27 -5.05 4.99
CA ILE A 245 15.10 -4.29 3.75
C ILE A 245 15.83 -5.00 2.61
N LEU A 246 15.16 -5.20 1.48
CA LEU A 246 15.76 -5.69 0.23
C LEU A 246 16.36 -4.54 -0.57
N ASN A 247 17.58 -4.77 -1.03
CA ASN A 247 18.32 -3.87 -1.90
C ASN A 247 18.41 -4.42 -3.33
N SER A 248 18.76 -3.57 -4.29
CA SER A 248 18.87 -3.88 -5.73
C SER A 248 20.32 -3.99 -6.21
N TRP A 249 21.23 -4.50 -5.37
CA TRP A 249 22.65 -4.69 -5.68
C TRP A 249 23.07 -6.17 -5.76
N GLY A 250 22.09 -7.05 -5.93
CA GLY A 250 22.30 -8.49 -6.11
C GLY A 250 22.52 -9.26 -4.81
N LYS A 251 22.38 -10.59 -4.90
CA LYS A 251 22.47 -11.52 -3.77
C LYS A 251 23.83 -11.47 -3.03
N ALA A 252 24.92 -11.13 -3.71
CA ALA A 252 26.25 -11.10 -3.09
C ALA A 252 26.48 -9.90 -2.15
N TRP A 253 25.62 -8.88 -2.21
CA TRP A 253 25.72 -7.70 -1.35
C TRP A 253 24.95 -7.89 -0.04
N GLY A 254 25.47 -7.37 1.08
CA GLY A 254 24.81 -7.48 2.38
C GLY A 254 24.55 -8.93 2.81
N GLN A 255 23.41 -9.17 3.44
CA GLN A 255 22.92 -10.49 3.83
C GLN A 255 21.99 -11.05 2.75
N GLU A 256 22.56 -11.71 1.74
CA GLU A 256 21.83 -12.24 0.58
C GLU A 256 20.98 -11.18 -0.16
N GLY A 257 21.51 -9.97 -0.36
CA GLY A 257 20.79 -8.85 -0.98
C GLY A 257 19.89 -8.06 -0.02
N ALA A 258 19.80 -8.46 1.25
CA ALA A 258 19.07 -7.76 2.30
C ALA A 258 20.02 -7.12 3.32
N PHE A 259 19.47 -6.24 4.16
CA PHE A 259 20.14 -5.76 5.36
C PHE A 259 19.12 -5.45 6.46
N TRP A 260 19.62 -5.28 7.68
CA TRP A 260 18.83 -4.82 8.81
C TRP A 260 19.19 -3.39 9.20
N ILE A 261 18.19 -2.60 9.61
CA ILE A 261 18.38 -1.27 10.18
C ILE A 261 17.49 -1.11 11.41
N ARG A 262 18.06 -0.62 12.50
CA ARG A 262 17.28 -0.35 13.74
C ARG A 262 16.27 0.76 13.50
N PHE A 263 15.11 0.69 14.16
CA PHE A 263 14.03 1.67 14.05
C PHE A 263 14.53 3.11 14.29
N ASP A 264 15.31 3.33 15.35
CA ASP A 264 15.87 4.65 15.68
C ASP A 264 16.86 5.18 14.64
N ASP A 265 17.54 4.29 13.91
CA ASP A 265 18.46 4.68 12.85
C ASP A 265 17.70 4.90 11.54
N PHE A 266 16.69 4.07 11.26
CA PHE A 266 15.76 4.23 10.14
C PHE A 266 15.05 5.58 10.19
N SER A 267 14.48 5.97 11.34
CA SER A 267 13.77 7.25 11.51
C SER A 267 14.62 8.50 11.23
N LYS A 268 15.97 8.38 11.22
CA LYS A 268 16.87 9.50 10.93
C LYS A 268 17.16 9.65 9.44
N VAL A 269 17.11 8.55 8.68
CA VAL A 269 17.56 8.52 7.29
C VAL A 269 16.43 8.31 6.29
N ALA A 270 15.31 7.71 6.71
CA ALA A 270 14.16 7.51 5.86
C ALA A 270 13.41 8.83 5.63
N LYS A 271 13.11 9.13 4.36
CA LYS A 271 12.42 10.37 3.94
C LYS A 271 10.96 10.12 3.60
N ALA A 272 10.66 8.98 3.00
CA ALA A 272 9.30 8.66 2.58
C ALA A 272 9.08 7.16 2.45
N GLY A 273 7.83 6.75 2.52
CA GLY A 273 7.41 5.39 2.22
C GLY A 273 6.09 5.35 1.47
N ILE A 274 5.98 4.47 0.48
CA ILE A 274 4.74 4.19 -0.24
C ILE A 274 4.45 2.69 -0.29
N VAL A 275 3.18 2.34 -0.44
CA VAL A 275 2.71 0.99 -0.75
C VAL A 275 1.97 0.99 -2.08
N LEU A 276 1.93 -0.18 -2.72
CA LEU A 276 1.12 -0.39 -3.92
C LEU A 276 -0.24 -0.97 -3.56
N VAL A 277 -1.24 -0.64 -4.36
CA VAL A 277 -2.57 -1.24 -4.33
C VAL A 277 -2.71 -2.06 -5.60
N LEU A 278 -2.64 -3.39 -5.47
CA LEU A 278 -2.79 -4.29 -6.61
C LEU A 278 -4.26 -4.65 -6.85
N PRO A 279 -4.67 -4.88 -8.10
CA PRO A 279 -5.96 -5.53 -8.39
C PRO A 279 -6.01 -6.93 -7.77
N GLU A 280 -7.22 -7.44 -7.50
CA GLU A 280 -7.42 -8.76 -6.90
C GLU A 280 -7.14 -9.92 -7.86
N GLU A 281 -7.39 -9.73 -9.15
CA GLU A 281 -7.11 -10.70 -10.20
C GLU A 281 -6.19 -10.08 -11.24
N VAL A 282 -5.02 -10.69 -11.40
CA VAL A 282 -4.08 -10.39 -12.46
C VAL A 282 -3.77 -11.72 -13.15
N PRO A 283 -4.54 -12.12 -14.17
CA PRO A 283 -4.28 -13.39 -14.84
C PRO A 283 -2.90 -13.31 -15.52
N LEU A 284 -1.98 -14.20 -15.13
CA LEU A 284 -0.65 -14.30 -15.76
C LEU A 284 -0.73 -14.78 -17.22
N GLN A 285 -1.86 -15.33 -17.63
CA GLN A 285 -2.02 -16.07 -18.89
C GLN A 285 -3.30 -15.75 -19.67
N SER A 286 -4.10 -14.78 -19.24
CA SER A 286 -5.28 -14.36 -19.98
C SER A 286 -5.37 -12.84 -20.00
N PRO A 287 -5.80 -12.24 -21.13
CA PRO A 287 -6.22 -10.84 -21.10
C PRO A 287 -7.19 -10.69 -19.94
N ALA A 288 -7.02 -9.65 -19.11
CA ALA A 288 -8.05 -9.31 -18.14
C ALA A 288 -9.37 -9.26 -18.92
N THR A 289 -10.29 -10.19 -18.64
CA THR A 289 -11.66 -10.05 -19.11
C THR A 289 -12.20 -8.83 -18.38
N ALA A 290 -12.09 -7.67 -19.04
CA ALA A 290 -12.89 -6.51 -18.71
C ALA A 290 -14.34 -6.99 -18.79
N GLY A 291 -15.04 -7.00 -17.67
CA GLY A 291 -16.42 -7.50 -17.69
C GLY A 291 -17.15 -7.41 -16.37
N VAL A 292 -16.56 -7.85 -15.26
CA VAL A 292 -17.34 -7.99 -14.01
C VAL A 292 -16.71 -7.20 -12.87
N ALA A 293 -17.39 -6.13 -12.44
CA ALA A 293 -17.07 -5.42 -11.22
C ALA A 293 -17.42 -6.30 -10.02
N LYS A 294 -16.45 -6.61 -9.16
CA LYS A 294 -16.66 -7.28 -7.88
C LYS A 294 -16.57 -6.25 -6.76
N VAL A 295 -17.62 -6.16 -5.95
CA VAL A 295 -17.68 -5.28 -4.78
C VAL A 295 -18.29 -6.01 -3.60
N GLY A 296 -17.86 -5.66 -2.40
CA GLY A 296 -18.35 -6.32 -1.20
C GLY A 296 -17.73 -5.69 0.02
N GLY A 297 -18.50 -5.62 1.09
CA GLY A 297 -18.03 -5.04 2.33
C GLY A 297 -19.02 -5.19 3.47
N VAL A 298 -18.57 -4.75 4.64
CA VAL A 298 -19.30 -4.74 5.91
C VAL A 298 -19.43 -3.31 6.41
N PHE A 299 -20.54 -2.98 7.05
CA PHE A 299 -20.78 -1.69 7.68
C PHE A 299 -21.34 -1.84 9.09
N GLY A 300 -20.48 -1.91 10.09
CA GLY A 300 -20.87 -2.01 11.48
C GLY A 300 -21.12 -0.64 12.13
N PHE A 301 -21.79 -0.70 13.28
CA PHE A 301 -22.02 0.42 14.18
C PHE A 301 -21.77 -0.06 15.61
N GLN A 302 -21.09 0.76 16.39
CA GLN A 302 -20.93 0.57 17.82
C GLN A 302 -21.12 1.90 18.54
N TYR A 303 -21.77 1.88 19.70
CA TYR A 303 -22.02 3.07 20.49
C TYR A 303 -21.25 3.01 21.80
N LEU A 304 -20.89 4.17 22.35
CA LEU A 304 -20.28 4.25 23.67
C LEU A 304 -21.35 3.98 24.73
N ASP A 305 -21.20 2.88 25.46
CA ASP A 305 -22.03 2.60 26.62
C ASP A 305 -21.53 3.42 27.81
N GLU A 306 -22.31 4.41 28.22
CA GLU A 306 -21.99 5.34 29.31
C GLU A 306 -21.75 4.62 30.65
N LYS A 307 -22.33 3.43 30.85
CA LYS A 307 -22.16 2.67 32.10
C LYS A 307 -20.81 1.97 32.17
N THR A 308 -20.35 1.45 31.05
CA THR A 308 -19.10 0.67 30.99
C THR A 308 -17.91 1.50 30.51
N GLY A 309 -18.16 2.64 29.85
CA GLY A 309 -17.15 3.42 29.17
C GLY A 309 -16.59 2.74 27.91
N GLY A 310 -17.16 1.60 27.50
CA GLY A 310 -16.72 0.81 26.36
C GLY A 310 -17.66 0.94 25.15
N PHE A 311 -17.15 0.64 23.96
CA PHE A 311 -17.99 0.56 22.77
C PHE A 311 -18.72 -0.79 22.70
N VAL A 312 -20.04 -0.74 22.51
CA VAL A 312 -20.89 -1.91 22.35
C VAL A 312 -21.39 -1.98 20.91
N ARG A 313 -21.11 -3.10 20.24
CA ARG A 313 -21.60 -3.38 18.89
C ARG A 313 -23.05 -3.87 18.95
N ILE A 314 -23.88 -3.34 18.07
CA ILE A 314 -25.29 -3.74 17.91
C ILE A 314 -25.55 -4.12 16.45
N ALA A 315 -26.24 -5.25 16.25
CA ALA A 315 -26.59 -5.74 14.92
C ALA A 315 -27.94 -5.16 14.48
N PRO A 316 -28.07 -4.64 13.25
CA PRO A 316 -29.33 -4.21 12.70
C PRO A 316 -30.04 -5.36 11.96
N THR A 317 -31.30 -5.13 11.58
CA THR A 317 -32.08 -6.02 10.72
C THR A 317 -32.15 -5.46 9.29
N HIS A 318 -31.98 -6.31 8.29
CA HIS A 318 -32.15 -5.94 6.88
C HIS A 318 -33.61 -5.59 6.56
N ALA A 319 -33.82 -4.40 6.02
CA ALA A 319 -35.13 -3.87 5.60
C ALA A 319 -35.33 -3.91 4.07
N GLY A 320 -34.39 -4.49 3.32
CA GLY A 320 -34.43 -4.61 1.85
C GLY A 320 -33.54 -3.58 1.12
N ASN A 321 -33.12 -3.91 -0.10
CA ASN A 321 -32.35 -3.04 -1.00
C ASN A 321 -31.09 -2.38 -0.39
N GLY A 322 -30.44 -3.07 0.55
CA GLY A 322 -29.25 -2.57 1.25
C GLY A 322 -29.53 -1.61 2.41
N VAL A 323 -30.82 -1.43 2.76
CA VAL A 323 -31.25 -0.65 3.93
C VAL A 323 -31.35 -1.56 5.14
N TYR A 324 -30.88 -1.06 6.28
CA TYR A 324 -30.89 -1.71 7.58
C TYR A 324 -31.38 -0.74 8.65
N GLN A 325 -31.90 -1.27 9.74
CA GLN A 325 -32.41 -0.49 10.87
C GLN A 325 -32.23 -1.26 12.18
N PHE A 326 -32.13 -0.55 13.30
CA PHE A 326 -32.14 -1.16 14.63
C PHE A 326 -33.57 -1.33 15.15
N ALA A 327 -33.75 -2.33 16.02
CA ALA A 327 -34.96 -2.41 16.86
C ALA A 327 -35.03 -1.25 17.86
N LYS A 328 -33.88 -0.75 18.32
CA LYS A 328 -33.74 0.44 19.16
C LYS A 328 -34.04 1.71 18.36
N LYS A 329 -34.98 2.52 18.83
CA LYS A 329 -35.50 3.74 18.17
C LYS A 329 -35.41 5.02 19.01
N ASP A 330 -34.81 4.90 20.19
CA ASP A 330 -34.73 5.92 21.22
C ASP A 330 -33.28 6.34 21.47
N TRP A 331 -32.45 6.37 20.42
CA TRP A 331 -31.09 6.89 20.52
C TRP A 331 -31.10 8.34 21.00
N LYS A 332 -30.19 8.72 21.89
CA LYS A 332 -30.18 10.08 22.46
C LYS A 332 -29.31 11.01 21.64
N VAL A 333 -29.75 12.27 21.52
CA VAL A 333 -28.86 13.35 21.09
C VAL A 333 -27.66 13.40 22.04
N GLY A 334 -26.47 13.52 21.49
CA GLY A 334 -25.20 13.43 22.23
C GLY A 334 -24.64 12.01 22.37
N GLN A 335 -25.38 10.96 21.98
CA GLN A 335 -24.86 9.60 21.99
C GLN A 335 -23.62 9.50 21.08
N ALA A 336 -22.50 9.08 21.68
CA ALA A 336 -21.26 8.82 20.96
C ALA A 336 -21.30 7.45 20.27
N PHE A 337 -20.82 7.38 19.03
CA PHE A 337 -20.73 6.15 18.25
C PHE A 337 -19.56 6.14 17.26
N GLN A 338 -19.22 4.95 16.78
CA GLN A 338 -18.24 4.69 15.75
C GLN A 338 -18.86 3.81 14.66
N LEU A 339 -18.38 3.99 13.43
CA LEU A 339 -18.74 3.15 12.29
C LEU A 339 -17.57 2.22 11.99
N LEU A 340 -17.88 0.97 11.66
CA LEU A 340 -16.88 -0.06 11.38
C LEU A 340 -17.00 -0.45 9.92
N THR A 341 -15.90 -0.47 9.17
CA THR A 341 -15.90 -0.89 7.77
C THR A 341 -14.89 -1.99 7.52
N ASN A 342 -15.19 -2.82 6.52
CA ASN A 342 -14.31 -3.88 6.03
C ASN A 342 -14.68 -4.17 4.58
N ASN A 343 -13.70 -4.35 3.69
CA ASN A 343 -13.91 -4.69 2.29
C ASN A 343 -13.59 -6.16 1.99
N LEU A 344 -14.29 -6.76 1.04
CA LEU A 344 -14.10 -8.17 0.68
C LEU A 344 -13.07 -8.38 -0.45
N HIS A 345 -12.75 -7.33 -1.20
CA HIS A 345 -11.93 -7.35 -2.43
C HIS A 345 -10.80 -6.31 -2.36
N ASN A 346 -9.66 -6.58 -3.01
CA ASN A 346 -8.51 -5.66 -3.02
C ASN A 346 -8.82 -4.39 -3.82
N GLY A 347 -8.30 -3.24 -3.39
CA GLY A 347 -8.31 -2.01 -4.20
C GLY A 347 -9.69 -1.38 -4.40
N LEU A 348 -10.68 -1.76 -3.60
CA LEU A 348 -11.99 -1.10 -3.61
C LEU A 348 -11.86 0.36 -3.18
N SER A 349 -12.73 1.17 -3.72
CA SER A 349 -13.02 2.51 -3.23
C SER A 349 -14.15 2.48 -2.21
N MET A 350 -14.11 3.38 -1.23
CA MET A 350 -15.12 3.52 -0.21
C MET A 350 -15.51 4.99 0.00
N CYS A 351 -16.73 5.25 0.46
CA CYS A 351 -17.13 6.56 0.96
C CYS A 351 -18.11 6.35 2.10
N VAL A 352 -17.85 6.95 3.27
CA VAL A 352 -18.72 6.90 4.44
C VAL A 352 -19.27 8.30 4.67
N PHE A 353 -20.59 8.42 4.80
CA PHE A 353 -21.26 9.69 4.98
C PHE A 353 -22.56 9.51 5.74
N SER A 354 -23.13 10.59 6.28
CA SER A 354 -24.48 10.58 6.84
C SER A 354 -25.39 11.50 6.03
N VAL A 355 -26.69 11.26 6.10
CA VAL A 355 -27.72 12.18 5.62
C VAL A 355 -28.70 12.42 6.75
N ASN A 356 -28.85 13.68 7.15
CA ASN A 356 -29.72 14.04 8.27
C ASN A 356 -31.20 14.09 7.86
N SER A 357 -32.08 14.37 8.83
CA SER A 357 -33.52 14.45 8.62
C SER A 357 -33.97 15.52 7.61
N LYS A 358 -33.14 16.54 7.37
CA LYS A 358 -33.33 17.60 6.36
C LYS A 358 -32.83 17.19 4.97
N GLY A 359 -32.25 16.00 4.84
CA GLY A 359 -31.69 15.50 3.58
C GLY A 359 -30.29 16.05 3.24
N LYS A 360 -29.61 16.68 4.19
CA LYS A 360 -28.26 17.22 3.99
C LYS A 360 -27.20 16.12 4.17
N PRO A 361 -26.38 15.81 3.16
CA PRO A 361 -25.28 14.86 3.31
C PRO A 361 -24.10 15.48 4.09
N THR A 362 -23.33 14.64 4.80
CA THR A 362 -22.10 15.02 5.51
C THR A 362 -21.07 13.93 5.36
N LEU A 363 -19.90 14.26 4.79
CA LEU A 363 -18.80 13.32 4.55
C LEU A 363 -18.10 12.96 5.87
N HIS A 364 -17.94 11.67 6.13
CA HIS A 364 -17.13 11.15 7.24
C HIS A 364 -15.82 10.52 6.76
N TRP A 365 -15.83 9.96 5.55
CA TRP A 365 -14.67 9.40 4.87
C TRP A 365 -14.89 9.35 3.35
N PRO A 366 -13.90 9.65 2.49
CA PRO A 366 -12.51 9.97 2.81
C PRO A 366 -12.39 11.33 3.50
N ARG A 367 -11.39 11.49 4.36
CA ARG A 367 -11.18 12.76 5.06
C ARG A 367 -10.24 13.60 4.26
N GLU A 368 -10.67 14.77 3.81
CA GLU A 368 -9.75 15.86 3.49
C GLU A 368 -9.31 16.49 4.80
N LYS A 369 -8.01 16.50 5.10
CA LYS A 369 -7.50 17.40 6.15
C LYS A 369 -7.17 18.72 5.49
N ASP A 370 -7.49 19.81 6.20
CA ASP A 370 -7.01 21.17 5.91
C ASP A 370 -5.55 21.09 5.45
N PHE A 371 -5.19 21.78 4.36
CA PHE A 371 -3.99 21.63 3.51
C PHE A 371 -4.11 20.69 2.31
N GLY A 372 -5.32 20.23 1.96
CA GLY A 372 -5.59 19.57 0.68
C GLY A 372 -5.06 18.13 0.58
N LEU A 373 -4.75 17.51 1.72
CA LEU A 373 -4.15 16.17 1.77
C LEU A 373 -4.93 15.29 2.71
N GLY A 374 -5.87 14.57 2.09
CA GLY A 374 -6.72 13.62 2.75
C GLY A 374 -6.26 12.17 2.63
N THR A 375 -6.99 11.27 3.29
CA THR A 375 -7.02 9.88 2.86
C THR A 375 -7.69 9.83 1.49
N GLY A 376 -7.13 9.07 0.54
CA GLY A 376 -7.85 8.76 -0.70
C GLY A 376 -9.03 7.82 -0.43
N ASP A 377 -9.86 7.57 -1.45
CA ASP A 377 -11.00 6.66 -1.32
C ASP A 377 -10.62 5.18 -1.45
N LYS A 378 -9.37 4.86 -1.80
CA LYS A 378 -8.90 3.49 -2.03
C LYS A 378 -8.51 2.76 -0.75
N LEU A 379 -8.92 1.49 -0.67
CA LEU A 379 -8.52 0.53 0.35
C LEU A 379 -7.39 -0.35 -0.18
N PRO A 380 -6.26 -0.47 0.55
CA PRO A 380 -5.02 -1.01 -0.01
C PRO A 380 -5.04 -2.53 -0.24
N VAL A 381 -5.78 -3.26 0.60
CA VAL A 381 -5.92 -4.72 0.55
C VAL A 381 -7.34 -5.13 0.88
N ARG A 382 -7.71 -6.38 0.59
CA ARG A 382 -8.93 -7.01 1.11
C ARG A 382 -8.88 -7.13 2.63
N ASN A 383 -10.05 -7.23 3.24
CA ASN A 383 -10.26 -7.34 4.67
C ASN A 383 -9.61 -6.19 5.46
N PHE A 384 -9.59 -4.99 4.89
CA PHE A 384 -9.04 -3.81 5.53
C PHE A 384 -10.05 -3.21 6.51
N ASP A 385 -9.79 -3.38 7.80
CA ASP A 385 -10.67 -2.92 8.88
C ASP A 385 -10.48 -1.43 9.15
N MET A 386 -11.56 -0.64 9.18
CA MET A 386 -11.51 0.77 9.61
C MET A 386 -12.54 1.08 10.67
N VAL A 387 -12.19 2.01 11.55
CA VAL A 387 -13.09 2.63 12.52
C VAL A 387 -13.20 4.09 12.13
N ILE A 388 -14.42 4.56 11.88
CA ILE A 388 -14.72 5.96 11.56
C ILE A 388 -15.40 6.59 12.79
N PRO A 389 -14.87 7.71 13.33
CA PRO A 389 -13.79 8.50 12.76
C PRO A 389 -12.42 7.82 12.95
N SER A 390 -12.03 7.49 14.17
CA SER A 390 -10.80 6.75 14.48
C SER A 390 -11.06 5.84 15.67
N PRO A 391 -10.17 4.88 15.99
CA PRO A 391 -10.32 4.04 17.18
C PRO A 391 -10.45 4.83 18.49
N GLU A 392 -9.85 6.02 18.57
CA GLU A 392 -9.76 6.89 19.75
C GLU A 392 -10.80 8.01 19.78
N THR A 393 -11.61 8.17 18.73
CA THR A 393 -12.60 9.26 18.60
C THR A 393 -13.95 8.74 18.17
N ALA A 394 -15.01 9.51 18.42
CA ALA A 394 -16.39 9.11 18.11
C ALA A 394 -17.11 10.23 17.34
N LEU A 395 -18.11 9.82 16.55
CA LEU A 395 -19.17 10.71 16.06
C LEU A 395 -20.22 10.89 17.14
N LEU A 396 -20.96 12.00 17.08
CA LEU A 396 -22.09 12.28 17.96
C LEU A 396 -23.38 12.35 17.15
N ILE A 397 -24.48 11.89 17.75
CA ILE A 397 -25.83 12.20 17.23
C ILE A 397 -26.14 13.66 17.57
N GLU A 398 -26.24 14.52 16.56
CA GLU A 398 -26.36 15.98 16.77
C GLU A 398 -27.82 16.45 16.87
N GLU A 399 -28.74 15.82 16.14
CA GLU A 399 -30.14 16.22 16.07
C GLU A 399 -31.07 15.04 16.36
N ALA A 400 -32.26 15.32 16.91
CA ALA A 400 -33.32 14.34 17.04
C ALA A 400 -34.00 14.12 15.68
N GLY A 401 -34.36 12.88 15.34
CA GLY A 401 -35.04 12.54 14.10
C GLY A 401 -34.50 11.26 13.48
N SER A 402 -34.67 11.12 12.16
CA SER A 402 -34.04 10.03 11.41
C SER A 402 -32.73 10.48 10.80
N ASP A 403 -31.66 9.76 11.09
CA ASP A 403 -30.37 9.88 10.40
C ASP A 403 -30.08 8.62 9.60
N TYR A 404 -29.47 8.80 8.43
CA TYR A 404 -29.08 7.71 7.53
C TYR A 404 -27.55 7.65 7.46
N LEU A 405 -26.96 6.68 8.13
CA LEU A 405 -25.53 6.40 8.09
C LEU A 405 -25.27 5.51 6.88
N CYS A 406 -24.36 5.92 6.00
CA CYS A 406 -24.21 5.33 4.68
C CYS A 406 -22.76 4.97 4.39
N VAL A 407 -22.55 3.86 3.70
CA VAL A 407 -21.28 3.56 3.04
C VAL A 407 -21.50 3.16 1.58
N LEU A 408 -20.68 3.70 0.69
CA LEU A 408 -20.56 3.27 -0.69
C LEU A 408 -19.30 2.41 -0.80
N TYR A 409 -19.42 1.25 -1.41
CA TYR A 409 -18.28 0.45 -1.87
C TYR A 409 -18.28 0.42 -3.38
N SER A 410 -17.14 0.74 -4.01
CA SER A 410 -17.01 0.82 -5.47
C SER A 410 -15.76 0.13 -5.99
N SER A 411 -15.81 -0.48 -7.17
CA SER A 411 -14.60 -1.00 -7.84
C SER A 411 -13.78 0.10 -8.53
N GLU A 412 -14.33 1.30 -8.64
CA GLU A 412 -13.70 2.48 -9.27
C GLU A 412 -13.64 3.66 -8.30
N SER A 413 -12.78 4.64 -8.57
CA SER A 413 -12.69 5.82 -7.70
C SER A 413 -14.02 6.59 -7.66
N LEU A 414 -14.44 6.97 -6.46
CA LEU A 414 -15.59 7.79 -6.15
C LEU A 414 -15.24 9.28 -6.14
N MET A 415 -13.96 9.63 -5.95
CA MET A 415 -13.51 11.01 -5.75
C MET A 415 -13.95 11.98 -6.87
N PRO A 416 -13.85 11.64 -8.18
CA PRO A 416 -14.25 12.57 -9.23
C PRO A 416 -15.74 12.94 -9.22
N ASP A 417 -16.58 12.02 -8.73
CA ASP A 417 -18.04 12.17 -8.77
C ASP A 417 -18.66 12.55 -7.42
N LEU A 418 -17.87 12.52 -6.34
CA LEU A 418 -18.38 12.57 -4.96
C LEU A 418 -19.23 13.82 -4.69
N GLN A 419 -18.76 14.99 -5.11
CA GLN A 419 -19.51 16.24 -4.98
C GLN A 419 -20.85 16.18 -5.74
N SER A 420 -20.83 15.61 -6.95
CA SER A 420 -22.04 15.49 -7.78
C SER A 420 -23.05 14.51 -7.17
N ILE A 421 -22.57 13.41 -6.57
CA ILE A 421 -23.39 12.44 -5.83
C ILE A 421 -24.09 13.16 -4.67
N PHE A 422 -23.36 13.93 -3.88
CA PHE A 422 -23.92 14.64 -2.73
C PHE A 422 -24.93 15.71 -3.14
N ASN A 423 -24.64 16.48 -4.20
CA ASN A 423 -25.58 17.45 -4.74
C ASN A 423 -26.88 16.78 -5.23
N ARG A 424 -26.80 15.61 -5.86
CA ARG A 424 -27.98 14.82 -6.27
C ARG A 424 -28.75 14.27 -5.09
N ILE A 425 -28.07 13.83 -4.03
CA ILE A 425 -28.71 13.42 -2.79
C ILE A 425 -29.48 14.61 -2.23
N GLU A 426 -28.84 15.75 -2.00
CA GLU A 426 -29.43 16.92 -1.34
C GLU A 426 -30.65 17.50 -2.10
N ASN A 427 -30.58 17.53 -3.43
CA ASN A 427 -31.66 18.08 -4.27
C ASN A 427 -32.69 17.03 -4.75
N GLY A 428 -32.48 15.75 -4.44
CA GLY A 428 -33.37 14.66 -4.86
C GLY A 428 -34.71 14.68 -4.12
N THR A 429 -35.75 14.12 -4.76
CA THR A 429 -37.09 13.98 -4.18
C THR A 429 -37.33 12.55 -3.67
N GLY A 430 -38.34 12.36 -2.82
CA GLY A 430 -38.66 11.05 -2.25
C GLY A 430 -37.86 10.70 -0.99
N THR A 431 -37.78 9.41 -0.68
CA THR A 431 -37.11 8.93 0.55
C THR A 431 -35.59 9.05 0.45
N ILE A 432 -34.90 9.26 1.57
CA ILE A 432 -33.42 9.35 1.61
C ILE A 432 -32.75 8.13 0.97
N PRO A 433 -33.17 6.86 1.22
CA PRO A 433 -32.61 5.72 0.51
C PRO A 433 -32.79 5.75 -1.01
N SER A 434 -33.93 6.25 -1.52
CA SER A 434 -34.15 6.42 -2.96
C SER A 434 -33.17 7.44 -3.54
N ARG A 435 -33.08 8.61 -2.89
CA ARG A 435 -32.17 9.70 -3.28
C ARG A 435 -30.71 9.24 -3.34
N ILE A 436 -30.25 8.46 -2.35
CA ILE A 436 -28.90 7.88 -2.35
C ILE A 436 -28.69 6.95 -3.55
N ARG A 437 -29.62 6.02 -3.82
CA ARG A 437 -29.47 5.07 -4.92
C ARG A 437 -29.52 5.77 -6.29
N GLU A 438 -30.46 6.68 -6.47
CA GLU A 438 -30.61 7.48 -7.70
C GLU A 438 -29.40 8.37 -7.94
N SER A 439 -28.78 8.90 -6.87
CA SER A 439 -27.58 9.72 -6.97
C SER A 439 -26.38 8.99 -7.58
N LEU A 440 -26.38 7.65 -7.58
CA LEU A 440 -25.32 6.84 -8.20
C LEU A 440 -25.49 6.66 -9.71
N SER A 441 -26.68 6.92 -10.28
CA SER A 441 -26.95 6.78 -11.72
C SER A 441 -26.39 5.47 -12.28
N ASP A 442 -25.58 5.51 -13.33
CA ASP A 442 -25.02 4.33 -14.00
C ASP A 442 -23.98 3.57 -13.14
N ARG A 443 -23.51 4.19 -12.05
CA ARG A 443 -22.60 3.53 -11.09
C ARG A 443 -23.34 2.52 -10.21
N LEU A 444 -24.66 2.66 -10.04
CA LEU A 444 -25.42 1.77 -9.18
C LEU A 444 -25.43 0.34 -9.74
N MET A 445 -24.86 -0.59 -8.97
CA MET A 445 -24.91 -2.01 -9.35
C MET A 445 -26.35 -2.53 -9.35
N LYS A 446 -26.68 -3.34 -10.35
CA LYS A 446 -28.02 -3.91 -10.55
C LYS A 446 -28.44 -4.75 -9.33
N ALA A 447 -29.66 -4.53 -8.82
CA ALA A 447 -30.12 -5.18 -7.58
C ALA A 447 -30.05 -6.72 -7.60
N GLY A 448 -30.34 -7.36 -8.74
CA GLY A 448 -30.31 -8.82 -8.89
C GLY A 448 -28.91 -9.43 -8.86
N THR A 449 -27.85 -8.63 -8.86
CA THR A 449 -26.46 -9.10 -8.78
C THR A 449 -25.83 -8.89 -7.40
N ILE A 450 -26.63 -8.51 -6.41
CA ILE A 450 -26.18 -8.18 -5.05
C ILE A 450 -26.84 -9.13 -4.04
N ARG A 451 -26.01 -9.75 -3.20
CA ARG A 451 -26.45 -10.57 -2.07
C ARG A 451 -26.19 -9.83 -0.76
N TYR A 452 -27.24 -9.49 -0.02
CA TYR A 452 -27.17 -8.89 1.31
C TYR A 452 -27.34 -9.97 2.39
N GLU A 453 -26.73 -9.77 3.55
CA GLU A 453 -26.93 -10.63 4.72
C GLU A 453 -27.99 -10.06 5.67
N ALA A 454 -28.76 -10.93 6.33
CA ALA A 454 -29.92 -10.48 7.11
C ALA A 454 -29.56 -9.91 8.49
N GLY A 455 -28.54 -10.49 9.15
CA GLY A 455 -28.15 -10.19 10.53
C GLY A 455 -26.84 -9.41 10.69
N GLU A 456 -26.18 -9.09 9.57
CA GLU A 456 -25.01 -8.21 9.52
C GLU A 456 -25.19 -7.30 8.31
N MET A 457 -24.80 -6.04 8.41
CA MET A 457 -24.73 -5.13 7.27
C MET A 457 -23.55 -5.51 6.37
N ARG A 458 -23.70 -6.63 5.68
CA ARG A 458 -22.70 -7.23 4.81
C ARG A 458 -23.34 -7.49 3.45
N PHE A 459 -22.55 -7.33 2.41
CA PHE A 459 -22.98 -7.73 1.07
C PHE A 459 -21.81 -8.20 0.21
N SER A 460 -22.15 -8.93 -0.84
CA SER A 460 -21.27 -9.24 -1.96
C SER A 460 -22.04 -9.02 -3.26
N GLY A 461 -21.40 -8.39 -4.25
CA GLY A 461 -21.97 -8.13 -5.55
C GLY A 461 -20.95 -8.33 -6.67
N ALA A 462 -21.40 -8.90 -7.77
CA ALA A 462 -20.59 -9.07 -8.97
C ALA A 462 -21.46 -8.85 -10.20
N GLY A 463 -21.14 -7.88 -11.06
CA GLY A 463 -21.94 -7.59 -12.24
C GLY A 463 -21.22 -6.81 -13.33
N GLU A 464 -21.79 -6.82 -14.52
CA GLU A 464 -21.28 -6.11 -15.71
C GLU A 464 -21.81 -4.67 -15.81
N HIS A 465 -22.84 -4.33 -15.03
CA HIS A 465 -23.45 -3.01 -15.00
C HIS A 465 -23.41 -2.42 -13.59
N GLY A 466 -22.88 -1.20 -13.52
CA GLY A 466 -22.64 -0.50 -12.27
C GLY A 466 -21.45 -1.08 -11.51
N ASN A 467 -20.78 -0.20 -10.78
CA ASN A 467 -19.54 -0.49 -10.07
C ASN A 467 -19.64 -0.18 -8.58
N THR A 468 -20.80 0.28 -8.08
CA THR A 468 -20.98 0.82 -6.74
C THR A 468 -22.23 0.25 -6.06
N VAL A 469 -22.10 -0.12 -4.79
CA VAL A 469 -23.21 -0.58 -3.93
C VAL A 469 -23.27 0.26 -2.65
N PRO A 470 -24.44 0.84 -2.31
CA PRO A 470 -24.67 1.48 -1.03
C PRO A 470 -25.15 0.47 0.03
N LEU A 471 -24.62 0.58 1.25
CA LEU A 471 -25.25 0.09 2.48
C LEU A 471 -25.74 1.30 3.29
N ILE A 472 -26.97 1.22 3.79
CA ILE A 472 -27.64 2.33 4.47
C ILE A 472 -28.19 1.83 5.81
N LEU A 473 -27.81 2.48 6.90
CA LEU A 473 -28.32 2.24 8.25
C LEU A 473 -29.20 3.43 8.65
N LYS A 474 -30.49 3.18 8.86
CA LYS A 474 -31.40 4.16 9.46
C LYS A 474 -31.32 4.07 10.98
N ILE A 475 -31.03 5.19 11.63
CA ILE A 475 -31.16 5.34 13.08
C ILE A 475 -32.25 6.36 13.41
N GLU A 476 -32.99 6.11 14.49
CA GLU A 476 -34.02 7.01 15.02
C GLU A 476 -33.56 7.54 16.38
N SER A 477 -33.48 8.86 16.50
CA SER A 477 -33.04 9.56 17.70
C SER A 477 -34.12 10.45 18.30
N VAL A 478 -34.08 10.59 19.61
CA VAL A 478 -34.95 11.42 20.43
C VAL A 478 -34.11 12.39 21.25
N LYS A 479 -34.73 13.45 21.74
CA LYS A 479 -34.07 14.41 22.63
C LYS A 479 -33.62 13.79 23.95
#